data_AF-A0A078JJ54-F1
#
_entry.id   AF-A0A078JJ54-F1
#
_cell.length_a   1.000
_cell.length_b   1.000
_cell.length_c   1.000
_cell.angle_alpha   90.00
_cell.angle_beta   90.00
_cell.angle_gamma   90.00
#
_symmetry.space_group_name_H-M   'P 1'
#
loop_
_entity.id
_entity.type
_entity.pdbx_description
1 polymer ?
#
loop_
_entity_poly.entity_id
_entity_poly.type
_entity_poly.pdbx_seq_one_letter_code
_entity_poly.pdbx_strand_id
1 'polypeptide(L)'
;MCECSSKKMPKKASEQIVIISQILEDDINAGYASFEDLQVKKVNGIEVDNLKHLSQVIEECSTGYLRLDLENEKVLILNNKLARKANSTILKELKIPSAMSDDLQPRQVNRSRLVSPRHSKKNN
;
A
#
# COMPACT_ATOMS: atom_id res chain seq x y z
N MET A 1 -33.83 -7.28 -13.54
CA MET A 1 -32.71 -7.07 -14.48
C MET A 1 -31.44 -7.40 -13.71
N CYS A 2 -30.82 -8.55 -13.96
CA CYS A 2 -29.53 -8.86 -13.36
C CYS A 2 -28.47 -8.15 -14.21
N GLU A 3 -28.21 -6.88 -13.92
CA GLU A 3 -27.05 -6.19 -14.46
C GLU A 3 -25.82 -6.76 -13.74
N CYS A 4 -25.32 -7.89 -14.25
CA CYS A 4 -23.93 -8.25 -14.06
C CYS A 4 -23.09 -7.20 -14.81
N SER A 5 -22.99 -5.99 -14.25
CA SER A 5 -22.10 -4.93 -14.69
C SER A 5 -20.73 -5.54 -14.95
N SER A 6 -20.22 -5.28 -16.15
CA SER A 6 -19.03 -5.86 -16.75
C SER A 6 -17.90 -6.11 -15.74
N LYS A 7 -17.89 -7.30 -15.12
CA LYS A 7 -16.84 -7.70 -14.17
C LYS A 7 -15.56 -7.81 -14.96
N LYS A 8 -14.65 -6.85 -14.79
CA LYS A 8 -13.34 -6.85 -15.43
C LYS A 8 -12.60 -8.11 -14.98
N MET A 9 -12.45 -9.08 -15.88
CA MET A 9 -11.74 -10.31 -15.58
C MET A 9 -10.22 -10.06 -15.58
N PRO A 10 -9.46 -10.66 -14.66
CA PRO A 10 -8.01 -10.64 -14.71
C PRO A 10 -7.52 -11.21 -16.06
N LYS A 11 -6.60 -10.51 -16.71
CA LYS A 11 -6.03 -10.87 -18.01
C LYS A 11 -4.65 -11.49 -17.90
N LYS A 12 -3.91 -11.17 -16.83
CA LYS A 12 -2.57 -11.70 -16.56
C LYS A 12 -2.59 -12.65 -15.37
N ALA A 13 -1.58 -13.54 -15.31
CA ALA A 13 -1.32 -14.32 -14.10
C ALA A 13 -1.06 -13.38 -12.92
N SER A 14 -1.67 -13.66 -11.76
CA SER A 14 -1.56 -12.87 -10.53
C SER A 14 -2.14 -11.44 -10.57
N GLU A 15 -2.93 -11.10 -11.60
CA GLU A 15 -3.68 -9.83 -11.63
C GLU A 15 -4.86 -9.90 -10.65
N GLN A 16 -5.07 -8.81 -9.91
CA GLN A 16 -6.13 -8.68 -8.91
C GLN A 16 -6.88 -7.36 -9.11
N ILE A 17 -8.19 -7.39 -8.89
CA ILE A 17 -8.98 -6.16 -8.75
C ILE A 17 -8.74 -5.64 -7.34
N VAL A 18 -7.97 -4.56 -7.22
CA VAL A 18 -7.69 -3.90 -5.94
C VAL A 18 -8.72 -2.80 -5.71
N ILE A 19 -9.39 -2.83 -4.56
CA ILE A 19 -10.44 -1.87 -4.19
C ILE A 19 -10.05 -1.08 -2.94
N ILE A 20 -10.52 0.16 -2.84
CA ILE A 20 -10.65 0.88 -1.58
C ILE A 20 -11.97 0.43 -0.96
N SER A 21 -11.90 -0.36 0.11
CA SER A 21 -13.10 -0.78 0.83
C SER A 21 -13.73 0.41 1.57
N GLN A 22 -12.93 1.19 2.28
CA GLN A 22 -13.38 2.34 3.05
C GLN A 22 -12.24 3.33 3.30
N ILE A 23 -12.59 4.60 3.54
CA ILE A 23 -11.68 5.62 4.06
C ILE A 23 -11.84 5.73 5.57
N LEU A 24 -10.71 5.70 6.29
CA LEU A 24 -10.67 5.98 7.73
C LEU A 24 -10.54 7.48 7.92
N GLU A 25 -11.61 8.15 8.35
CA GLU A 25 -11.70 9.60 8.41
C GLU A 25 -10.58 10.25 9.24
N ASP A 26 -9.91 11.24 8.66
CA ASP A 26 -8.90 12.09 9.27
C ASP A 26 -8.80 13.40 8.48
N ASP A 27 -8.30 14.48 9.09
CA ASP A 27 -8.12 15.77 8.41
C ASP A 27 -7.30 15.64 7.11
N ILE A 28 -6.37 14.70 7.05
CA ILE A 28 -5.54 14.49 5.85
C ILE A 28 -6.34 14.01 4.63
N ASN A 29 -7.46 13.33 4.83
CA ASN A 29 -8.31 12.77 3.78
C ASN A 29 -9.70 13.42 3.71
N ALA A 30 -9.84 14.62 4.31
CA ALA A 30 -11.04 15.42 4.23
C ALA A 30 -11.52 15.59 2.78
N GLY A 31 -12.82 15.37 2.56
CA GLY A 31 -13.45 15.39 1.23
C GLY A 31 -13.50 14.03 0.52
N TYR A 32 -12.80 13.01 1.02
CA TYR A 32 -12.83 11.65 0.46
C TYR A 32 -13.60 10.63 1.32
N ALA A 33 -14.20 11.04 2.44
CA ALA A 33 -14.89 10.13 3.37
C ALA A 33 -15.98 9.25 2.72
N SER A 34 -16.62 9.73 1.64
CA SER A 34 -17.64 9.00 0.88
C SER A 34 -17.08 7.97 -0.12
N PHE A 35 -15.76 7.76 -0.15
CA PHE A 35 -15.14 6.83 -1.09
C PHE A 35 -15.16 5.43 -0.48
N GLU A 36 -16.01 4.58 -1.03
CA GLU A 36 -16.19 3.18 -0.63
C GLU A 36 -16.39 2.30 -1.86
N ASP A 37 -15.91 1.06 -1.78
CA ASP A 37 -15.98 0.06 -2.84
C ASP A 37 -15.49 0.54 -4.23
N LEU A 38 -14.41 1.32 -4.26
CA LEU A 38 -13.84 1.88 -5.51
C LEU A 38 -12.59 1.14 -5.95
N GLN A 39 -12.55 0.63 -7.19
CA GLN A 39 -11.34 0.07 -7.79
C GLN A 39 -10.23 1.11 -7.93
N VAL A 40 -9.01 0.78 -7.49
CA VAL A 40 -7.79 1.53 -7.78
C VAL A 40 -7.25 1.11 -9.14
N LYS A 41 -7.11 2.06 -10.08
CA LYS A 41 -6.59 1.81 -11.43
C LYS A 41 -5.11 2.17 -11.55
N LYS A 42 -4.71 3.33 -11.01
CA LYS A 42 -3.35 3.83 -11.12
C LYS A 42 -2.87 4.54 -9.85
N VAL A 43 -1.56 4.51 -9.63
CA VAL A 43 -0.87 5.34 -8.63
C VAL A 43 0.16 6.21 -9.35
N ASN A 44 0.02 7.52 -9.27
CA ASN A 44 0.90 8.48 -9.94
C ASN A 44 1.11 8.17 -11.44
N GLY A 45 0.06 7.68 -12.12
CA GLY A 45 0.09 7.28 -13.53
C GLY A 45 0.54 5.84 -13.81
N ILE A 46 1.04 5.10 -12.81
CA ILE A 46 1.46 3.69 -12.92
C ILE A 46 0.25 2.78 -12.71
N GLU A 47 0.02 1.83 -13.63
CA GLU A 47 -1.10 0.87 -13.51
C GLU A 47 -0.90 -0.12 -12.37
N VAL A 48 -1.98 -0.43 -11.65
CA VAL A 48 -1.97 -1.38 -10.54
C VAL A 48 -2.37 -2.77 -11.04
N ASP A 49 -1.42 -3.72 -11.01
CA ASP A 49 -1.70 -5.11 -11.37
C ASP A 49 -2.28 -5.94 -10.19
N ASN A 50 -1.83 -5.70 -8.96
CA ASN A 50 -2.30 -6.41 -7.76
C ASN A 50 -1.96 -5.65 -6.47
N LEU A 51 -2.43 -6.16 -5.31
CA LEU A 51 -2.27 -5.47 -4.02
C LEU A 51 -0.81 -5.35 -3.57
N LYS A 52 0.02 -6.35 -3.90
CA LYS A 52 1.46 -6.31 -3.62
C LYS A 52 2.16 -5.23 -4.44
N HIS A 53 1.83 -5.12 -5.72
CA HIS A 53 2.32 -4.05 -6.58
C HIS A 53 1.89 -2.68 -6.08
N LEU A 54 0.62 -2.53 -5.67
CA LEU A 54 0.12 -1.29 -5.08
C LEU A 54 0.95 -0.85 -3.86
N SER A 55 1.16 -1.77 -2.90
CA SER A 55 1.96 -1.49 -1.70
C SER A 55 3.37 -1.02 -2.07
N GLN A 56 4.04 -1.72 -2.98
CA GLN A 56 5.39 -1.37 -3.43
C GLN A 56 5.45 0.03 -4.05
N VAL A 57 4.53 0.35 -4.97
CA VAL A 57 4.50 1.65 -5.65
C VAL A 57 4.23 2.80 -4.67
N ILE A 58 3.38 2.58 -3.67
CA ILE A 58 3.12 3.58 -2.62
C ILE A 58 4.36 3.76 -1.72
N GLU A 59 5.00 2.67 -1.31
CA GLU A 59 6.16 2.74 -0.43
C GLU A 59 7.38 3.40 -1.11
N GLU A 60 7.62 3.10 -2.39
CA GLU A 60 8.69 3.70 -3.19
C GLU A 60 8.38 5.13 -3.65
N CYS A 61 7.13 5.59 -3.48
CA CYS A 61 6.73 6.94 -3.86
C CYS A 61 7.44 7.99 -3.01
N SER A 62 8.34 8.72 -3.67
CA SER A 62 9.12 9.85 -3.13
C SER A 62 8.61 11.23 -3.59
N THR A 63 7.54 11.25 -4.39
CA THR A 63 6.93 12.49 -4.88
C THR A 63 6.20 13.25 -3.77
N GLY A 64 5.98 14.55 -3.96
CA GLY A 64 5.29 15.38 -2.96
C GLY A 64 3.83 14.99 -2.70
N TYR A 65 3.18 14.37 -3.69
CA TYR A 65 1.78 13.97 -3.62
C TYR A 65 1.59 12.52 -4.08
N LEU A 66 0.73 11.80 -3.37
CA LEU A 66 0.22 10.51 -3.78
C LEU A 66 -1.11 10.71 -4.49
N ARG A 67 -1.19 10.37 -5.77
CA ARG A 67 -2.40 10.40 -6.58
C ARG A 67 -2.85 8.98 -6.88
N LEU A 68 -4.07 8.64 -6.49
CA LEU A 68 -4.76 7.42 -6.87
C LEU A 68 -5.84 7.76 -7.90
N ASP A 69 -5.73 7.19 -9.10
CA ASP A 69 -6.81 7.23 -10.07
C ASP A 69 -7.71 6.01 -9.85
N LEU A 70 -8.98 6.26 -9.58
CA LEU A 70 -9.97 5.26 -9.22
C LEU A 70 -10.92 4.98 -10.41
N GLU A 71 -11.87 4.08 -10.21
CA GLU A 71 -12.99 3.96 -11.14
C GLU A 71 -13.95 5.16 -11.07
N ASN A 72 -14.82 5.24 -12.08
CA ASN A 72 -15.75 6.36 -12.28
C ASN A 72 -15.06 7.74 -12.36
N GLU A 73 -13.82 7.75 -12.89
CA GLU A 73 -13.00 8.96 -13.08
C GLU A 73 -12.69 9.72 -11.78
N LYS A 74 -12.93 9.10 -10.62
CA LYS A 74 -12.59 9.66 -9.31
C LYS A 74 -11.08 9.66 -9.11
N VAL A 75 -10.59 10.70 -8.46
CA VAL A 75 -9.16 10.85 -8.14
C VAL A 75 -9.03 11.22 -6.67
N LEU A 76 -8.15 10.52 -5.96
CA LEU A 76 -7.77 10.83 -4.58
C LEU A 76 -6.33 11.31 -4.56
N ILE A 77 -6.09 12.52 -4.03
CA ILE A 77 -4.76 13.10 -3.92
C ILE A 77 -4.47 13.44 -2.48
N LEU A 78 -3.34 12.96 -1.97
CA LEU A 78 -2.83 13.24 -0.62
C LEU A 78 -1.42 13.79 -0.69
N ASN A 79 -1.04 14.64 0.27
CA ASN A 79 0.36 14.98 0.46
C ASN A 79 1.10 13.76 1.06
N ASN A 80 2.13 13.25 0.37
CA ASN A 80 2.79 12.00 0.75
C ASN A 80 3.41 12.07 2.16
N LYS A 81 4.10 13.17 2.48
CA LYS A 81 4.76 13.34 3.78
C LYS A 81 3.75 13.43 4.92
N LEU A 82 2.67 14.20 4.73
CA LEU A 82 1.64 14.35 5.75
C LEU A 82 0.84 13.06 5.93
N ALA A 83 0.49 12.37 4.84
CA ALA A 83 -0.20 11.08 4.89
C ALA A 83 0.60 10.02 5.66
N ARG A 84 1.92 9.92 5.43
CA ARG A 84 2.78 8.99 6.19
C ARG A 84 2.81 9.31 7.69
N LYS A 85 2.80 10.59 8.06
CA LYS A 85 2.76 11.01 9.46
C LYS A 85 1.41 10.67 10.10
N ALA A 86 0.31 11.04 9.43
CA ALA A 86 -1.06 10.78 9.89
C ALA A 86 -1.35 9.28 10.03
N ASN A 87 -0.78 8.44 9.15
CA ASN A 87 -0.98 6.98 9.19
C ASN A 87 -0.69 6.40 10.58
N SER A 88 0.41 6.81 11.22
CA SER A 88 0.74 6.32 12.58
C SER A 88 -0.27 6.75 13.65
N THR A 89 -0.85 7.95 13.51
CA THR A 89 -1.87 8.47 14.42
C THR A 89 -3.19 7.72 14.24
N ILE A 90 -3.67 7.61 13.00
CA ILE A 90 -4.92 6.94 12.64
C ILE A 90 -4.93 5.48 13.13
N LEU A 91 -3.85 4.73 12.87
CA LEU A 91 -3.74 3.32 13.30
C LEU A 91 -3.81 3.18 14.83
N LYS A 92 -3.18 4.10 15.55
CA LYS A 92 -3.18 4.10 17.01
C LYS A 92 -4.57 4.40 17.57
N GLU A 93 -5.25 5.41 17.03
CA GLU A 93 -6.59 5.82 17.47
C GLU A 93 -7.63 4.73 17.22
N LEU A 94 -7.56 4.08 16.06
CA LEU A 94 -8.48 3.01 15.67
C LEU A 94 -8.05 1.62 16.17
N LYS A 95 -6.95 1.53 16.93
CA LYS A 95 -6.39 0.29 17.50
C LYS A 95 -6.12 -0.78 16.44
N ILE A 96 -5.66 -0.34 15.27
CA ILE A 96 -5.24 -1.23 14.18
C ILE A 96 -3.77 -1.60 14.41
N PRO A 97 -3.44 -2.90 14.56
CA PRO A 97 -2.11 -3.32 14.98
C PRO A 97 -1.02 -3.13 13.92
N SER A 98 -1.39 -3.16 12.63
CA SER A 98 -0.45 -3.02 11.52
C SER A 98 -1.12 -2.34 10.33
N ALA A 99 -0.36 -1.51 9.61
CA ALA A 99 -0.80 -0.84 8.40
C ALA A 99 -1.04 -1.81 7.22
N MET A 100 -0.37 -2.97 7.24
CA MET A 100 -0.41 -3.95 6.15
C MET A 100 -0.35 -5.37 6.71
N SER A 101 -0.97 -6.32 6.00
CA SER A 101 -0.93 -7.74 6.31
C SER A 101 0.47 -8.32 6.17
N ASP A 102 0.71 -9.46 6.84
CA ASP A 102 2.04 -10.08 6.92
C ASP A 102 2.64 -10.45 5.56
N ASP A 103 1.81 -10.78 4.58
CA ASP A 103 2.22 -11.14 3.21
C ASP A 103 2.67 -9.95 2.36
N LEU A 104 2.27 -8.73 2.76
CA LEU A 104 2.63 -7.48 2.11
C LEU A 104 3.81 -6.77 2.78
N GLN A 105 4.18 -7.18 4.00
CA GLN A 105 5.35 -6.66 4.69
C GLN A 105 6.61 -6.89 3.85
N PRO A 106 7.52 -5.90 3.75
CA PRO A 106 8.82 -6.11 3.11
C PRO A 106 9.54 -7.23 3.87
N ARG A 107 9.93 -8.30 3.14
CA ARG A 107 10.69 -9.42 3.73
C ARG A 107 11.94 -8.85 4.40
N GLN A 108 11.97 -8.88 5.72
CA GLN A 108 13.17 -8.61 6.50
C GLN A 108 14.21 -9.67 6.12
N VAL A 109 15.17 -9.31 5.27
CA VAL A 109 16.34 -10.14 5.03
C VAL A 109 17.12 -10.12 6.34
N ASN A 110 16.94 -11.15 7.15
CA ASN A 110 17.73 -11.38 8.37
C ASN A 110 19.22 -11.44 7.99
N ARG A 111 19.92 -10.31 8.11
CA ARG A 111 21.39 -10.18 7.95
C ARG A 111 22.17 -10.85 9.10
N SER A 112 21.54 -11.69 9.92
CA SER A 112 22.12 -12.32 11.11
C SER A 112 22.93 -13.59 10.84
N ARG A 113 23.41 -13.82 9.60
CA ARG A 113 24.37 -14.91 9.30
C ARG A 113 25.69 -14.43 8.68
N LEU A 114 26.22 -13.29 9.12
CA LEU A 114 27.67 -13.04 8.98
C LEU A 114 28.36 -13.58 10.24
N VAL A 115 28.75 -14.85 10.19
CA VAL A 115 29.58 -15.50 11.20
C VAL A 115 30.97 -14.86 11.15
N SER A 116 31.39 -14.20 12.23
CA SER A 116 32.74 -13.64 12.37
C SER A 116 33.80 -14.76 12.37
N PRO A 117 34.97 -14.58 11.74
CA PRO A 117 36.04 -15.58 11.78
C PRO A 117 36.58 -15.75 13.20
N ARG A 118 36.66 -17.00 13.69
CA ARG A 118 37.33 -17.31 14.97
C ARG A 118 38.82 -16.99 14.85
N HIS A 119 39.32 -16.08 15.68
CA HIS A 119 40.76 -15.90 15.88
C HIS A 119 41.35 -17.14 16.55
N SER A 120 42.25 -17.84 15.85
CA SER A 120 43.13 -18.83 16.47
C SER A 120 44.25 -18.11 17.22
N LYS A 121 44.24 -18.16 18.56
CA LYS A 121 45.44 -17.86 19.35
C LYS A 121 46.46 -18.97 19.09
N LYS A 122 47.56 -18.63 18.42
CA LYS A 122 48.75 -19.46 18.33
C LYS A 122 49.58 -19.15 19.58
N ASN A 123 49.58 -20.07 20.53
CA ASN A 123 50.51 -20.01 21.66
C ASN A 123 51.92 -20.25 21.10
N ASN A 124 52.85 -19.35 21.44
CA ASN A 124 54.27 -19.64 21.53
C ASN A 124 54.83 -18.86 22.72
#